data_AF-A0A1J4WBB5-F1
#
_entry.id   AF-A0A1J4WBB5-F1
#
_cell.length_a   1.000
_cell.length_b   1.000
_cell.length_c   1.000
_cell.angle_alpha   90.00
_cell.angle_beta   90.00
_cell.angle_gamma   90.00
#
_symmetry.space_group_name_H-M   'P 1'
#
loop_
_entity.id
_entity.type
_entity.pdbx_description
1 polymer ?
#
loop_
_entity_poly.entity_id
_entity_poly.type
_entity_poly.pdbx_seq_one_letter_code
_entity_poly.pdbx_strand_id
1 'polypeptide(L)'
;MKTNSKNGFTLIELLIIIGTMIILMALAAPAFRVFQKESDLNDSAEEIINILRLAQNKTLASEGASQYGVYFDDTTTPHQYTLFKGSNYSSRDSSFDEIRRLPKSIEIYEINLGGGKEVVFNRVSGETNQSGNIKIRLISDISRTKVIYIEDTGQVGLTSPIIPSDANRLKDSRHVHFDYNQNAQNAVILHLIFPDYPADNYDIDFQTYLNADKTKFSWEGIVLVGPDGSKTEQRLKIHTHSFTITVAQFCVHRPLSPDQSYNDKALNISLDSEELIRYATDERGTTTKGSSIWVEEPQRQ
;
A
#
# COMPACT_ATOMS: atom_id res chain seq x y z
N MET A 1 -4.43 84.64 25.17
CA MET A 1 -3.95 83.28 25.48
C MET A 1 -5.15 82.34 25.43
N LYS A 2 -5.33 81.57 24.35
CA LYS A 2 -6.48 80.64 24.20
C LYS A 2 -6.19 79.39 25.02
N THR A 3 -6.91 79.16 26.10
CA THR A 3 -6.86 77.91 26.85
C THR A 3 -7.69 76.87 26.11
N ASN A 4 -7.03 75.92 25.46
CA ASN A 4 -7.68 74.72 24.93
C ASN A 4 -8.29 73.93 26.11
N SER A 5 -9.62 73.95 26.21
CA SER A 5 -10.38 72.99 27.01
C SER A 5 -10.03 71.59 26.52
N LYS A 6 -9.34 70.80 27.35
CA LYS A 6 -9.23 69.36 27.12
C LYS A 6 -10.59 68.76 27.47
N ASN A 7 -11.40 68.53 26.45
CA ASN A 7 -12.70 67.86 26.60
C ASN A 7 -12.44 66.44 27.13
N GLY A 8 -12.87 66.16 28.36
CA GLY A 8 -12.85 64.81 28.94
C GLY A 8 -14.05 63.99 28.45
N PHE A 9 -13.92 62.66 28.51
CA PHE A 9 -15.02 61.75 28.21
C PHE A 9 -16.17 61.91 29.21
N THR A 10 -17.39 61.90 28.71
CA THR A 10 -18.60 61.86 29.54
C THR A 10 -18.80 60.47 30.14
N LEU A 11 -19.46 60.38 31.30
CA LEU A 11 -19.78 59.10 31.94
C LEU A 11 -20.60 58.19 31.02
N ILE A 12 -21.51 58.77 30.22
CA ILE A 12 -22.34 58.02 29.28
C ILE A 12 -21.51 57.45 28.12
N GLU A 13 -20.53 58.19 27.59
CA GLU A 13 -19.63 57.67 26.55
C GLU A 13 -18.80 56.50 27.08
N LEU A 14 -18.32 56.57 28.33
CA LEU A 14 -17.60 55.45 28.96
C LEU A 14 -18.49 54.21 29.08
N LEU A 15 -19.76 54.37 29.50
CA LEU A 15 -20.71 53.26 29.60
C LEU A 15 -21.01 52.64 28.23
N ILE A 16 -21.13 53.45 27.18
CA ILE A 16 -21.32 52.96 25.81
C ILE A 16 -20.09 52.18 25.33
N ILE A 17 -18.86 52.64 25.60
CA ILE A 17 -17.62 51.94 25.25
C ILE A 17 -17.51 50.59 25.97
N ILE A 18 -17.80 50.55 27.28
CA ILE A 18 -17.77 49.30 28.05
C ILE A 18 -18.87 48.34 27.55
N GLY A 19 -20.07 48.85 27.28
CA GLY A 19 -21.18 48.05 26.75
C GLY A 19 -20.85 47.43 25.39
N THR A 20 -20.25 48.22 24.48
CA THR A 20 -19.82 47.73 23.17
C THR A 20 -18.67 46.72 23.28
N MET A 21 -17.69 46.94 24.16
CA MET A 21 -16.62 45.97 24.45
C MET A 21 -17.17 44.63 24.93
N ILE A 22 -18.13 44.63 25.87
CA ILE A 22 -18.74 43.40 26.39
C ILE A 22 -19.46 42.62 25.27
N ILE A 23 -20.20 43.31 24.40
CA ILE A 23 -20.87 42.69 23.26
C ILE A 23 -19.84 42.06 22.31
N LEU A 24 -18.76 42.77 21.99
CA LEU A 24 -17.71 42.24 21.12
C LEU A 24 -17.01 41.01 21.73
N MET A 25 -16.69 41.04 23.03
CA MET A 25 -16.09 39.89 23.73
C MET A 25 -17.03 38.69 23.76
N ALA A 26 -18.34 38.91 23.98
CA ALA A 26 -19.34 37.84 23.97
C ALA A 26 -19.44 37.16 22.60
N LEU A 27 -19.28 37.90 21.51
CA LEU A 27 -19.28 37.37 20.14
C LEU A 27 -17.96 36.67 19.78
N ALA A 28 -16.82 37.16 20.28
CA ALA A 28 -15.50 36.60 19.98
C ALA A 28 -15.18 35.31 20.78
N ALA A 29 -15.66 35.20 22.02
CA ALA A 29 -15.31 34.09 22.91
C ALA A 29 -15.62 32.69 22.36
N PRO A 30 -16.77 32.42 21.69
CA PRO A 30 -17.04 31.12 21.08
C PRO A 30 -16.08 30.77 19.95
N ALA A 31 -15.77 31.73 19.07
CA ALA A 31 -14.85 31.53 17.96
C ALA A 31 -13.44 31.20 18.46
N PHE A 32 -12.97 31.91 19.49
CA PHE A 32 -11.68 31.63 20.12
C PHE A 32 -11.62 30.22 20.73
N ARG A 33 -12.69 29.74 21.37
CA ARG A 33 -12.75 28.39 21.93
C ARG A 33 -12.67 27.29 20.86
N VAL A 34 -13.29 27.50 19.70
CA VAL A 34 -13.19 26.53 18.58
C VAL A 34 -11.77 26.48 18.05
N PHE A 35 -11.17 27.65 17.82
CA PHE A 35 -9.78 27.76 17.37
C PHE A 35 -8.80 27.08 18.33
N GLN A 36 -8.95 27.33 19.64
CA GLN A 36 -8.11 26.70 20.66
C GLN A 36 -8.19 25.17 20.63
N LYS A 37 -9.40 24.60 20.52
CA LYS A 37 -9.58 23.14 20.44
C LYS A 37 -8.98 22.53 19.18
N GLU A 38 -9.10 23.21 18.04
CA GLU A 38 -8.50 22.72 16.80
C GLU A 38 -6.96 22.79 16.86
N SER A 39 -6.40 23.83 17.50
CA SER A 39 -4.97 23.89 17.82
C SER A 39 -4.57 22.73 18.72
N ASP A 40 -5.27 22.51 19.83
CA ASP A 40 -5.00 21.41 20.76
C ASP A 40 -4.94 20.05 20.02
N LEU A 41 -5.84 19.82 19.05
CA LEU A 41 -5.90 18.58 18.27
C LEU A 41 -4.68 18.40 17.38
N ASN A 42 -4.25 19.47 16.70
CA ASN A 42 -3.04 19.45 15.87
C ASN A 42 -1.78 19.27 16.74
N ASP A 43 -1.67 20.05 17.80
CA ASP A 43 -0.52 20.04 18.72
C ASP A 43 -0.38 18.66 19.38
N SER A 44 -1.49 18.04 19.79
CA SER A 44 -1.49 16.69 20.36
C SER A 44 -1.03 15.63 19.36
N ALA A 45 -1.43 15.74 18.09
CA ALA A 45 -0.98 14.81 17.05
C ALA A 45 0.53 14.95 16.81
N GLU A 46 1.04 16.18 16.76
CA GLU A 46 2.47 16.45 16.62
C GLU A 46 3.27 16.00 17.85
N GLU A 47 2.76 16.20 19.07
CA GLU A 47 3.42 15.74 20.29
C GLU A 47 3.51 14.20 20.34
N ILE A 48 2.46 13.49 19.93
CA ILE A 48 2.47 12.02 19.79
C ILE A 48 3.51 11.58 18.75
N ILE A 49 3.59 12.25 17.60
CA ILE A 49 4.60 11.94 16.58
C ILE A 49 6.01 12.16 17.14
N ASN A 50 6.21 13.27 17.85
CA ASN A 50 7.51 13.64 18.41
C ASN A 50 7.95 12.67 19.53
N ILE A 51 7.04 12.21 20.39
CA ILE A 51 7.37 11.24 21.44
C ILE A 51 7.72 9.86 20.83
N LEU A 52 7.02 9.44 19.78
CA LEU A 52 7.33 8.20 19.06
C LEU A 52 8.71 8.28 18.40
N ARG A 53 9.01 9.41 17.74
CA ARG A 53 10.35 9.67 17.18
C ARG A 53 11.42 9.74 18.26
N LEU A 54 11.11 10.29 19.42
CA LEU A 54 12.02 10.31 20.56
C LEU A 54 12.31 8.89 21.06
N ALA A 55 11.29 8.04 21.21
CA ALA A 55 11.47 6.63 21.58
C ALA A 55 12.35 5.89 20.56
N GLN A 56 12.09 6.10 19.27
CA GLN A 56 12.90 5.54 18.19
C GLN A 56 14.35 6.01 18.28
N ASN A 57 14.59 7.31 18.43
CA ASN A 57 15.93 7.89 18.54
C ASN A 57 16.70 7.38 19.77
N LYS A 58 16.03 7.27 20.93
CA LYS A 58 16.65 6.71 22.16
C LYS A 58 17.03 5.25 21.97
N THR A 59 16.20 4.48 21.26
CA THR A 59 16.49 3.08 20.92
C THR A 59 17.66 2.96 19.95
N LEU A 60 17.71 3.78 18.90
CA LEU A 60 18.80 3.81 17.92
C LEU A 60 20.12 4.24 18.54
N ALA A 61 20.09 5.22 19.45
CA ALA A 61 21.24 5.63 20.24
C ALA A 61 21.67 4.57 21.27
N SER A 62 20.90 3.49 21.44
CA SER A 62 21.09 2.46 22.45
C SER A 62 21.26 3.06 23.86
N GLU A 63 20.48 4.10 24.16
CA GLU A 63 20.54 4.82 25.43
C GLU A 63 20.28 3.85 26.60
N GLY A 64 21.21 3.78 27.55
CA GLY A 64 21.12 2.83 28.67
C GLY A 64 21.02 1.36 28.25
N ALA A 65 21.54 0.99 27.07
CA ALA A 65 21.55 -0.34 26.48
C ALA A 65 20.18 -1.01 26.32
N SER A 66 19.11 -0.21 26.12
CA SER A 66 17.73 -0.69 26.09
C SER A 66 16.97 -0.29 24.83
N GLN A 67 15.82 -0.92 24.64
CA GLN A 67 14.75 -0.42 23.77
C GLN A 67 13.90 0.61 24.52
N TYR A 68 13.25 1.46 23.75
CA TYR A 68 12.26 2.41 24.21
C TYR A 68 11.00 2.24 23.37
N GLY A 69 9.87 2.54 24.00
CA GLY A 69 8.57 2.49 23.37
C GLY A 69 7.62 3.52 23.94
N VAL A 70 6.44 3.61 23.34
CA VAL A 70 5.35 4.46 23.80
C VAL A 70 4.13 3.60 24.04
N TYR A 71 3.56 3.67 25.23
CA TYR A 71 2.31 3.04 25.61
C TYR A 71 1.19 4.07 25.66
N PHE A 72 0.04 3.73 25.08
CA PHE A 72 -1.14 4.57 24.99
C PHE A 72 -2.22 4.08 25.97
N ASP A 73 -2.68 4.98 26.83
CA ASP A 73 -3.69 4.71 27.84
C ASP A 73 -4.94 5.55 27.57
N ASP A 74 -5.93 4.89 26.98
CA ASP A 74 -7.27 5.40 26.69
C ASP A 74 -8.26 5.15 27.84
N THR A 75 -7.80 4.67 28.99
CA THR A 75 -8.67 4.36 30.15
C THR A 75 -8.67 5.48 31.21
N THR A 76 -7.68 6.37 31.18
CA THR A 76 -7.61 7.53 32.08
C THR A 76 -8.34 8.74 31.53
N THR A 77 -8.78 9.65 32.39
CA THR A 77 -9.36 10.94 31.98
C THR A 77 -8.58 12.11 32.61
N PRO A 78 -7.84 12.92 31.83
CA PRO A 78 -7.65 12.82 30.37
C PRO A 78 -6.86 11.57 29.96
N HIS A 79 -7.00 11.16 28.69
CA HIS A 79 -6.21 10.07 28.10
C HIS A 79 -4.73 10.46 28.13
N GLN A 80 -3.84 9.49 28.20
CA GLN A 80 -2.40 9.74 28.35
C GLN A 80 -1.58 8.75 27.55
N TYR A 81 -0.30 9.07 27.38
CA TYR A 81 0.68 8.17 26.80
C TYR A 81 1.99 8.26 27.59
N THR A 82 2.73 7.17 27.62
CA THR A 82 3.95 7.03 28.41
C THR A 82 5.09 6.60 27.52
N LEU A 83 6.12 7.43 27.40
CA LEU A 83 7.42 6.98 26.89
C LEU A 83 8.07 6.13 27.99
N PHE A 84 8.51 4.93 27.63
CA PHE A 84 9.10 3.99 28.58
C PHE A 84 10.39 3.36 28.04
N LYS A 85 11.19 2.85 28.97
CA LYS A 85 12.40 2.07 28.70
C LYS A 85 12.13 0.59 28.99
N GLY A 86 12.26 -0.27 27.99
CA GLY A 86 12.06 -1.71 28.12
C GLY A 86 11.69 -2.39 26.81
N SER A 87 11.63 -3.72 26.82
CA SER A 87 11.21 -4.53 25.67
C SER A 87 9.69 -4.54 25.45
N ASN A 88 8.91 -4.18 26.47
CA ASN A 88 7.47 -3.94 26.43
C ASN A 88 7.06 -3.15 27.69
N TYR A 89 5.86 -2.58 27.70
CA TYR A 89 5.36 -1.75 28.79
C TYR A 89 5.14 -2.55 30.08
N SER A 90 4.74 -3.82 29.98
CA SER A 90 4.44 -4.64 31.17
C SER A 90 5.67 -4.98 32.02
N SER A 91 6.84 -5.08 31.39
CA SER A 91 8.12 -5.43 32.02
C SER A 91 9.15 -4.30 31.97
N ARG A 92 8.69 -3.07 31.71
CA ARG A 92 9.52 -1.86 31.61
C ARG A 92 10.19 -1.49 32.93
N ASP A 93 11.23 -0.68 32.85
CA ASP A 93 11.79 0.04 34.00
C ASP A 93 10.99 1.32 34.25
N SER A 94 10.09 1.29 35.23
CA SER A 94 9.19 2.40 35.54
C SER A 94 9.91 3.65 36.04
N SER A 95 11.20 3.58 36.40
CA SER A 95 11.97 4.78 36.79
C SER A 95 12.26 5.72 35.61
N PHE A 96 12.11 5.23 34.38
CA PHE A 96 12.27 5.99 33.14
C PHE A 96 10.93 6.39 32.50
N ASP A 97 9.81 6.16 33.18
CA ASP A 97 8.49 6.50 32.65
C ASP A 97 8.32 8.02 32.52
N GLU A 98 8.07 8.45 31.29
CA GLU A 98 7.74 9.83 30.96
C GLU A 98 6.27 9.92 30.53
N ILE A 99 5.40 10.20 31.51
CA ILE A 99 3.95 10.30 31.29
C ILE A 99 3.60 11.67 30.69
N ARG A 100 2.80 11.68 29.63
CA ARG A 100 2.23 12.87 28.99
C ARG A 100 0.71 12.73 28.91
N ARG A 101 -0.01 13.77 29.34
CA ARG A 101 -1.48 13.79 29.37
C ARG A 101 -2.00 14.61 28.22
N LEU A 102 -2.98 14.09 27.51
CA LEU A 102 -3.67 14.84 26.46
C LEU A 102 -4.53 15.97 27.07
N PRO A 103 -4.81 17.02 26.29
CA PRO A 103 -5.82 18.00 26.65
C PRO A 103 -7.17 17.33 26.92
N LYS A 104 -7.94 17.85 27.90
CA LYS A 104 -9.28 17.32 28.26
C LYS A 104 -10.31 17.41 27.12
N SER A 105 -10.01 18.17 26.08
CA SER A 105 -10.82 18.32 24.87
C SER A 105 -10.64 17.16 23.89
N ILE A 106 -9.64 16.30 24.10
CA ILE A 106 -9.19 15.26 23.16
C ILE A 106 -9.26 13.89 23.81
N GLU A 107 -9.67 12.91 23.02
CA GLU A 107 -9.62 11.50 23.38
C GLU A 107 -8.92 10.68 22.29
N ILE A 108 -8.27 9.61 22.71
CA ILE A 108 -7.86 8.51 21.84
C ILE A 108 -9.10 7.63 21.69
N TYR A 109 -9.67 7.55 20.49
CA TYR A 109 -10.91 6.80 20.26
C TYR A 109 -10.68 5.45 19.56
N GLU A 110 -9.50 5.25 18.97
CA GLU A 110 -9.11 3.99 18.33
C GLU A 110 -7.59 3.82 18.42
N ILE A 111 -7.17 2.63 18.84
CA ILE A 111 -5.79 2.17 18.79
C ILE A 111 -5.79 0.88 17.99
N ASN A 112 -5.14 0.90 16.83
CA ASN A 112 -5.00 -0.26 15.96
C ASN A 112 -3.51 -0.47 15.67
N LEU A 113 -2.82 -1.10 16.63
CA LEU A 113 -1.39 -1.38 16.57
C LEU A 113 -1.17 -2.89 16.67
N GLY A 114 -0.14 -3.42 15.99
CA GLY A 114 0.28 -4.80 16.15
C GLY A 114 0.68 -5.18 17.59
N GLY A 115 1.08 -4.19 18.40
CA GLY A 115 1.41 -4.33 19.82
C GLY A 115 0.23 -4.11 20.79
N GLY A 116 -1.00 -4.02 20.29
CA GLY A 116 -2.16 -3.67 21.11
C GLY A 116 -2.17 -2.18 21.47
N LYS A 117 -1.55 -1.81 22.59
CA LYS A 117 -1.51 -0.42 23.10
C LYS A 117 -0.12 0.19 23.16
N GLU A 118 0.87 -0.47 22.58
CA GLU A 118 2.25 0.00 22.60
C GLU A 118 2.94 -0.13 21.25
N VAL A 119 3.96 0.71 21.08
CA VAL A 119 4.95 0.61 20.01
C VAL A 119 6.34 0.64 20.66
N VAL A 120 7.16 -0.35 20.35
CA VAL A 120 8.55 -0.53 20.78
C VAL A 120 9.39 -0.66 19.53
N PHE A 121 10.51 0.06 19.50
CA PHE A 121 11.41 0.05 18.37
C PHE A 121 12.53 -0.97 18.54
N ASN A 122 13.02 -1.51 17.43
CA ASN A 122 14.12 -2.45 17.40
C ASN A 122 15.46 -1.73 17.54
N ARG A 123 16.36 -2.30 18.33
CA ARG A 123 17.74 -1.85 18.42
C ARG A 123 18.38 -1.99 17.03
N VAL A 124 19.26 -1.06 16.67
CA VAL A 124 19.96 -1.00 15.37
C VAL A 124 19.11 -0.50 14.20
N SER A 125 17.94 -1.09 13.91
CA SER A 125 17.17 -0.70 12.72
C SER A 125 16.18 0.43 12.96
N GLY A 126 15.67 0.60 14.18
CA GLY A 126 14.61 1.58 14.48
C GLY A 126 13.25 1.21 13.89
N GLU A 127 13.12 0.00 13.35
CA GLU A 127 11.88 -0.60 12.85
C GLU A 127 10.98 -1.05 14.01
N THR A 128 9.73 -1.42 13.71
CA THR A 128 8.82 -2.01 14.69
C THR A 128 7.92 -3.05 14.04
N ASN A 129 7.62 -4.13 14.75
CA ASN A 129 6.59 -5.10 14.34
C ASN A 129 5.19 -4.71 14.87
N GLN A 130 5.09 -3.55 15.53
CA GLN A 130 3.88 -3.05 16.18
C GLN A 130 3.28 -1.89 15.40
N SER A 131 3.40 -1.95 14.06
CA SER A 131 2.87 -0.95 13.14
C SER A 131 1.34 -0.87 13.18
N GLY A 132 0.80 0.20 12.59
CA GLY A 132 -0.62 0.46 12.53
C GLY A 132 -0.94 1.94 12.65
N ASN A 133 -2.03 2.27 13.34
CA ASN A 133 -2.45 3.65 13.51
C ASN A 133 -3.15 3.92 14.85
N ILE A 134 -3.09 5.18 15.25
CA ILE A 134 -3.73 5.72 16.44
C ILE A 134 -4.60 6.87 16.01
N LYS A 135 -5.86 6.89 16.45
CA LYS A 135 -6.80 7.94 16.08
C LYS A 135 -7.21 8.74 17.31
N ILE A 136 -7.03 10.05 17.21
CA ILE A 136 -7.48 11.02 18.21
C ILE A 136 -8.56 11.91 17.63
N ARG A 137 -9.45 12.43 18.49
CA ARG A 137 -10.52 13.34 18.07
C ARG A 137 -10.90 14.33 19.16
N LEU A 138 -11.63 15.36 18.77
CA LEU A 138 -12.29 16.25 19.72
C LEU A 138 -13.52 15.57 20.33
N ILE A 139 -13.65 15.62 21.66
CA ILE A 139 -14.83 15.10 22.37
C ILE A 139 -16.08 15.92 22.00
N SER A 140 -15.93 17.22 21.76
CA SER A 140 -17.05 18.09 21.41
C SER A 140 -17.48 18.02 19.94
N ASP A 141 -16.65 17.45 19.06
CA ASP A 141 -16.94 17.30 17.62
C ASP A 141 -16.22 16.06 17.08
N ILE A 142 -16.94 14.95 17.03
CA ILE A 142 -16.38 13.63 16.64
C ILE A 142 -15.94 13.56 15.17
N SER A 143 -16.30 14.55 14.34
CA SER A 143 -15.84 14.63 12.95
C SER A 143 -14.41 15.17 12.83
N ARG A 144 -13.94 15.90 13.85
CA ARG A 144 -12.59 16.47 13.91
C ARG A 144 -11.63 15.44 14.45
N THR A 145 -10.96 14.75 13.54
CA THR A 145 -10.07 13.63 13.83
C THR A 145 -8.66 13.86 13.29
N LYS A 146 -7.68 13.19 13.90
CA LYS A 146 -6.33 13.00 13.37
C LYS A 146 -5.97 11.53 13.47
N VAL A 147 -5.27 11.04 12.46
CA VAL A 147 -4.77 9.67 12.41
C VAL A 147 -3.26 9.74 12.34
N ILE A 148 -2.59 9.12 13.31
CA ILE A 148 -1.15 8.96 13.36
C ILE A 148 -0.83 7.55 12.88
N TYR A 149 -0.03 7.44 11.83
CA TYR A 149 0.42 6.17 11.26
C TYR A 149 1.83 5.85 11.73
N ILE A 150 2.05 4.56 12.02
CA ILE A 150 3.33 3.97 12.36
C ILE A 150 3.57 2.83 11.36
N GLU A 151 4.63 2.92 10.57
CA GLU A 151 5.01 1.90 9.58
C GLU A 151 5.99 0.88 10.16
N ASP A 152 6.09 -0.30 9.54
CA ASP A 152 7.04 -1.35 9.94
C ASP A 152 8.49 -0.87 9.88
N THR A 153 8.78 0.04 8.95
CA THR A 153 10.09 0.72 8.80
C THR A 153 10.42 1.65 9.98
N GLY A 154 9.47 1.87 10.89
CA GLY A 154 9.58 2.83 11.99
C GLY A 154 9.26 4.28 11.58
N GLN A 155 8.80 4.52 10.35
CA GLN A 155 8.35 5.85 9.96
C GLN A 155 7.05 6.21 10.69
N VAL A 156 6.99 7.45 11.21
CA VAL A 156 5.83 7.98 11.95
C VAL A 156 5.36 9.29 11.34
N GLY A 157 4.07 9.41 11.05
CA GLY A 157 3.48 10.60 10.43
C GLY A 157 1.95 10.63 10.37
N LEU A 158 1.41 11.64 9.71
CA LEU A 158 -0.05 11.83 9.52
C LEU A 158 -0.57 11.30 8.18
N THR A 159 0.33 10.94 7.27
CA THR A 159 -0.03 10.42 5.95
C THR A 159 -0.14 8.90 6.04
N SER A 160 -1.22 8.35 5.49
CA SER A 160 -1.36 6.89 5.39
C SER A 160 -0.21 6.31 4.54
N PRO A 161 0.37 5.17 4.94
CA PRO A 161 1.36 4.49 4.12
C PRO A 161 0.79 4.18 2.74
N ILE A 162 1.62 4.38 1.71
CA ILE A 162 1.28 4.04 0.32
C ILE A 162 1.58 2.55 0.15
N ILE A 163 0.54 1.74 0.03
CA ILE A 163 0.70 0.36 -0.43
C ILE A 163 0.80 0.42 -1.97
N PRO A 164 1.94 0.06 -2.59
CA PRO A 164 2.03 0.00 -4.04
C PRO A 164 0.94 -0.93 -4.58
N SER A 165 0.18 -0.43 -5.56
CA SER A 165 -0.97 -1.13 -6.15
C SER A 165 -0.90 -1.06 -7.66
N ASP A 166 -0.96 -2.23 -8.31
CA ASP A 166 -1.01 -2.38 -9.76
C ASP A 166 -2.43 -2.29 -10.32
N ALA A 167 -3.43 -1.92 -9.50
CA ALA A 167 -4.84 -1.92 -9.90
C ALA A 167 -5.14 -0.99 -11.09
N ASN A 168 -4.38 0.10 -11.24
CA ASN A 168 -4.55 1.06 -12.33
C ASN A 168 -3.55 0.86 -13.48
N ARG A 169 -2.75 -0.22 -13.48
CA ARG A 169 -1.83 -0.52 -14.58
C ARG A 169 -2.66 -0.90 -15.82
N LEU A 170 -2.37 -0.28 -16.97
CA LEU A 170 -2.86 -0.75 -18.26
C LEU A 170 -2.14 -2.08 -18.56
N LYS A 171 -2.84 -3.18 -18.30
CA LYS A 171 -2.32 -4.55 -18.48
C LYS A 171 -2.43 -4.97 -19.95
N ASP A 172 -1.36 -5.47 -20.54
CA ASP A 172 -1.32 -5.96 -21.92
C ASP A 172 -1.97 -7.35 -21.98
N SER A 173 -2.99 -7.51 -22.82
CA SER A 173 -3.66 -8.80 -23.05
C SER A 173 -2.74 -9.90 -23.57
N ARG A 174 -1.52 -9.56 -24.01
CA ARG A 174 -0.57 -10.46 -24.68
C ARG A 174 0.71 -10.71 -23.88
N HIS A 175 0.79 -10.17 -22.66
CA HIS A 175 1.66 -10.66 -21.60
C HIS A 175 0.78 -11.25 -20.51
N VAL A 176 0.71 -12.58 -20.47
CA VAL A 176 -0.28 -13.29 -19.67
C VAL A 176 0.39 -14.35 -18.83
N HIS A 177 -0.01 -14.44 -17.56
CA HIS A 177 0.33 -15.54 -16.68
C HIS A 177 -0.89 -16.40 -16.43
N PHE A 178 -0.70 -17.71 -16.34
CA PHE A 178 -1.73 -18.64 -15.90
C PHE A 178 -1.07 -19.84 -15.22
N ASP A 179 -1.77 -20.41 -14.23
CA ASP A 179 -1.32 -21.59 -13.53
C ASP A 179 -1.91 -22.84 -14.22
N TYR A 180 -1.06 -23.83 -14.47
CA TYR A 180 -1.42 -25.18 -14.86
C TYR A 180 -1.20 -26.10 -13.65
N ASN A 181 -2.30 -26.50 -13.01
CA ASN A 181 -2.33 -27.21 -11.73
C ASN A 181 -2.10 -28.73 -11.88
N GLN A 182 -1.07 -29.09 -12.65
CA GLN A 182 -0.64 -30.46 -12.91
C GLN A 182 0.88 -30.52 -13.10
N ASN A 183 1.45 -31.73 -13.03
CA ASN A 183 2.86 -31.94 -13.30
C ASN A 183 3.16 -31.80 -14.81
N ALA A 184 3.88 -30.74 -15.18
CA ALA A 184 4.33 -30.52 -16.56
C ALA A 184 5.79 -30.91 -16.82
N GLN A 185 6.54 -31.41 -15.82
CA GLN A 185 7.98 -31.72 -15.96
C GLN A 185 8.26 -32.87 -16.94
N ASN A 186 7.27 -33.73 -17.16
CA ASN A 186 7.34 -34.87 -18.09
C ASN A 186 6.55 -34.66 -19.37
N ALA A 187 6.03 -33.45 -19.60
CA ALA A 187 5.33 -33.14 -20.85
C ALA A 187 6.26 -33.28 -22.05
N VAL A 188 5.74 -33.73 -23.18
CA VAL A 188 6.56 -34.10 -24.34
C VAL A 188 6.55 -32.99 -25.38
N ILE A 189 5.37 -32.49 -25.73
CA ILE A 189 5.21 -31.54 -26.84
C ILE A 189 4.41 -30.33 -26.40
N LEU A 190 4.93 -29.14 -26.74
CA LEU A 190 4.15 -27.92 -26.71
C LEU A 190 3.69 -27.61 -28.13
N HIS A 191 2.39 -27.70 -28.35
CA HIS A 191 1.74 -27.45 -29.64
C HIS A 191 1.38 -25.98 -29.78
N LEU A 192 1.87 -25.35 -30.85
CA LEU A 192 1.38 -24.07 -31.35
C LEU A 192 0.42 -24.35 -32.50
N ILE A 193 -0.87 -24.21 -32.22
CA ILE A 193 -1.94 -24.52 -33.17
C ILE A 193 -2.47 -23.21 -33.74
N PHE A 194 -2.45 -23.07 -35.05
CA PHE A 194 -2.99 -21.94 -35.79
C PHE A 194 -4.29 -22.41 -36.48
N PRO A 195 -5.47 -22.19 -35.87
CA PRO A 195 -6.72 -22.83 -36.33
C PRO A 195 -7.10 -22.50 -37.77
N ASP A 196 -6.76 -21.27 -38.22
CA ASP A 196 -7.01 -20.81 -39.59
C ASP A 196 -5.96 -21.32 -40.60
N TYR A 197 -4.83 -21.85 -40.11
CA TYR A 197 -3.70 -22.36 -40.91
C TYR A 197 -3.17 -23.69 -40.35
N PRO A 198 -3.95 -24.79 -40.36
CA PRO A 198 -3.54 -26.05 -39.72
C PRO A 198 -2.27 -26.69 -40.29
N ALA A 199 -1.91 -26.38 -41.54
CA ALA A 199 -0.66 -26.82 -42.16
C ALA A 199 0.59 -26.15 -41.57
N ASP A 200 0.40 -25.03 -40.85
CA ASP A 200 1.44 -24.24 -40.19
C ASP A 200 1.40 -24.42 -38.67
N ASN A 201 0.90 -25.56 -38.16
CA ASN A 201 1.06 -25.90 -36.75
C ASN A 201 2.52 -26.26 -36.44
N TYR A 202 2.99 -25.89 -35.25
CA TYR A 202 4.36 -26.15 -34.82
C TYR A 202 4.37 -26.98 -33.54
N ASP A 203 5.15 -28.05 -33.55
CA ASP A 203 5.38 -28.92 -32.40
C ASP A 203 6.77 -28.64 -31.84
N ILE A 204 6.80 -28.15 -30.61
CA ILE A 204 8.05 -27.88 -29.89
C ILE A 204 8.30 -29.06 -28.95
N ASP A 205 9.45 -29.71 -29.09
CA ASP A 205 9.91 -30.70 -28.11
C ASP A 205 10.14 -30.00 -26.76
N PHE A 206 9.21 -30.19 -25.83
CA PHE A 206 9.16 -29.48 -24.56
C PHE A 206 10.38 -29.80 -23.69
N GLN A 207 10.87 -31.05 -23.76
CA GLN A 207 11.99 -31.51 -22.94
C GLN A 207 13.31 -30.81 -23.31
N THR A 208 13.48 -30.40 -24.57
CA THR A 208 14.66 -29.67 -25.04
C THR A 208 14.82 -28.29 -24.37
N TYR A 209 13.72 -27.69 -23.90
CA TYR A 209 13.70 -26.34 -23.33
C TYR A 209 13.54 -26.32 -21.80
N LEU A 210 13.68 -27.48 -21.14
CA LEU A 210 13.81 -27.59 -19.70
C LEU A 210 15.27 -27.39 -19.28
N ASN A 211 15.48 -26.75 -18.13
CA ASN A 211 16.79 -26.78 -17.47
C ASN A 211 17.10 -28.20 -16.93
N ALA A 212 18.37 -28.45 -16.58
CA ALA A 212 18.83 -29.77 -16.13
C ALA A 212 18.00 -30.35 -14.97
N ASP A 213 17.56 -29.50 -14.03
CA ASP A 213 16.80 -29.91 -12.85
C ASP A 213 15.28 -30.00 -13.10
N LYS A 214 14.81 -29.70 -14.32
CA LYS A 214 13.38 -29.63 -14.70
C LYS A 214 12.54 -28.72 -13.80
N THR A 215 13.12 -27.61 -13.36
CA THR A 215 12.50 -26.57 -12.51
C THR A 215 12.24 -25.28 -13.27
N LYS A 216 12.53 -25.24 -14.57
CA LYS A 216 12.25 -24.11 -15.44
C LYS A 216 12.10 -24.56 -16.89
N PHE A 217 11.04 -24.11 -17.55
CA PHE A 217 10.86 -24.14 -18.99
C PHE A 217 11.08 -22.74 -19.57
N SER A 218 11.74 -22.66 -20.73
CA SER A 218 11.90 -21.39 -21.46
C SER A 218 12.13 -21.63 -22.96
N TRP A 219 11.13 -21.28 -23.76
CA TRP A 219 11.18 -21.30 -25.21
C TRP A 219 10.96 -19.89 -25.78
N GLU A 220 11.68 -19.55 -26.85
CA GLU A 220 11.52 -18.30 -27.59
C GLU A 220 11.77 -18.58 -29.07
N GLY A 221 10.89 -18.09 -29.95
CA GLY A 221 10.98 -18.40 -31.36
C GLY A 221 10.12 -17.53 -32.26
N ILE A 222 10.43 -17.64 -33.55
CA ILE A 222 9.67 -17.04 -34.65
C ILE A 222 9.15 -18.18 -35.51
N VAL A 223 7.85 -18.21 -35.74
CA VAL A 223 7.20 -19.17 -36.65
C VAL A 223 6.50 -18.44 -37.80
N LEU A 224 6.55 -19.00 -38.99
CA LEU A 224 5.96 -18.40 -40.19
C LEU A 224 4.59 -19.05 -40.45
N VAL A 225 3.54 -18.23 -40.49
CA VAL A 225 2.15 -18.70 -40.60
C VAL A 225 1.39 -17.89 -41.63
N GLY A 226 0.66 -18.55 -42.50
CA GLY A 226 -0.16 -17.90 -43.51
C GLY A 226 -0.17 -18.62 -44.86
N PRO A 227 -0.87 -18.06 -45.86
CA PRO A 227 -0.89 -18.61 -47.20
C PRO A 227 0.52 -18.71 -47.78
N ASP A 228 0.74 -19.72 -48.62
CA ASP A 228 2.02 -19.88 -49.30
C ASP A 228 2.36 -18.65 -50.14
N GLY A 229 3.58 -18.13 -49.96
CA GLY A 229 4.04 -16.90 -50.60
C GLY A 229 3.71 -15.59 -49.85
N SER A 230 2.94 -15.64 -48.76
CA SER A 230 2.60 -14.46 -47.94
C SER A 230 2.56 -14.74 -46.43
N LYS A 231 3.34 -15.71 -45.95
CA LYS A 231 3.46 -16.03 -44.52
C LYS A 231 3.97 -14.83 -43.73
N THR A 232 3.38 -14.61 -42.56
CA THR A 232 3.79 -13.57 -41.61
C THR A 232 4.44 -14.19 -40.38
N GLU A 233 5.29 -13.43 -39.71
CA GLU A 233 5.99 -13.88 -38.51
C GLU A 233 5.06 -13.91 -37.30
N GLN A 234 5.11 -14.98 -36.51
CA GLN A 234 4.55 -15.04 -35.16
C GLN A 234 5.71 -15.19 -34.18
N ARG A 235 5.94 -14.15 -33.36
CA ARG A 235 7.07 -14.06 -32.43
C ARG A 235 6.58 -14.35 -31.01
N LEU A 236 7.09 -15.40 -30.40
CA LEU A 236 6.57 -15.89 -29.14
C LEU A 236 7.71 -16.16 -28.16
N LYS A 237 7.44 -15.87 -26.89
CA LYS A 237 8.26 -16.32 -25.77
C LYS A 237 7.35 -16.93 -24.73
N ILE A 238 7.66 -18.16 -24.33
CA ILE A 238 6.89 -18.94 -23.37
C ILE A 238 7.86 -19.45 -22.31
N HIS A 239 7.66 -19.07 -21.05
CA HIS A 239 8.52 -19.52 -19.96
C HIS A 239 7.72 -19.71 -18.68
N THR A 240 8.32 -20.37 -17.70
CA THR A 240 7.70 -20.57 -16.38
C THR A 240 8.31 -19.65 -15.33
N HIS A 241 7.49 -19.00 -14.51
CA HIS A 241 7.94 -18.27 -13.30
C HIS A 241 8.04 -19.19 -12.09
N SER A 242 7.15 -20.18 -12.00
CA SER A 242 7.20 -21.29 -11.06
C SER A 242 6.99 -22.59 -11.82
N PHE A 243 7.77 -23.62 -11.51
CA PHE A 243 7.67 -24.91 -12.18
C PHE A 243 8.00 -26.04 -11.21
N THR A 244 6.95 -26.67 -10.70
CA THR A 244 7.00 -27.70 -9.67
C THR A 244 6.29 -28.96 -10.14
N ILE A 245 6.36 -30.04 -9.35
CA ILE A 245 5.66 -31.29 -9.64
C ILE A 245 4.14 -31.19 -9.53
N THR A 246 3.60 -30.11 -8.96
CA THR A 246 2.15 -29.93 -8.76
C THR A 246 1.57 -28.75 -9.55
N VAL A 247 2.38 -27.73 -9.82
CA VAL A 247 1.94 -26.50 -10.50
C VAL A 247 3.05 -25.97 -11.40
N ALA A 248 2.67 -25.58 -12.62
CA ALA A 248 3.47 -24.80 -13.54
C ALA A 248 2.79 -23.45 -13.80
N GLN A 249 3.43 -22.35 -13.38
CA GLN A 249 2.98 -21.00 -13.73
C GLN A 249 3.64 -20.59 -15.04
N PHE A 250 2.87 -20.67 -16.13
CA PHE A 250 3.32 -20.25 -17.45
C PHE A 250 3.16 -18.74 -17.63
N CYS A 251 4.09 -18.17 -18.39
CA CYS A 251 4.08 -16.81 -18.87
C CYS A 251 4.23 -16.86 -20.39
N VAL A 252 3.28 -16.26 -21.09
CA VAL A 252 3.31 -16.13 -22.55
C VAL A 252 3.45 -14.65 -22.90
N HIS A 253 4.49 -14.35 -23.67
CA HIS A 253 4.73 -13.07 -24.30
C HIS A 253 4.49 -13.18 -25.81
N ARG A 254 3.57 -12.37 -26.31
CA ARG A 254 3.23 -12.26 -27.73
C ARG A 254 3.20 -10.78 -28.14
N PRO A 255 4.37 -10.14 -28.37
CA PRO A 255 4.42 -8.71 -28.71
C PRO A 255 3.65 -8.42 -30.00
N LEU A 256 3.05 -7.25 -30.15
CA LEU A 256 2.45 -6.83 -31.42
C LEU A 256 3.31 -5.74 -32.04
N SER A 257 3.52 -5.78 -33.35
CA SER A 257 4.06 -4.63 -34.04
C SER A 257 3.01 -3.54 -34.24
N PRO A 258 3.39 -2.26 -34.15
CA PRO A 258 2.48 -1.14 -34.42
C PRO A 258 1.82 -1.19 -35.81
N ASP A 259 2.47 -1.83 -36.78
CA ASP A 259 1.99 -2.02 -38.16
C ASP A 259 1.38 -3.41 -38.42
N GLN A 260 1.19 -4.23 -37.37
CA GLN A 260 0.71 -5.63 -37.45
C GLN A 260 1.55 -6.55 -38.37
N SER A 261 2.79 -6.19 -38.64
CA SER A 261 3.75 -7.03 -39.39
C SER A 261 4.07 -8.40 -38.75
N TYR A 262 3.78 -8.61 -37.47
CA TYR A 262 3.93 -9.91 -36.80
C TYR A 262 2.87 -10.14 -35.71
N ASN A 263 2.65 -11.40 -35.34
CA ASN A 263 1.65 -11.84 -34.36
C ASN A 263 0.21 -11.45 -34.72
N ASP A 264 -0.13 -11.62 -35.99
CA ASP A 264 -1.42 -11.29 -36.60
C ASP A 264 -2.37 -12.49 -36.79
N LYS A 265 -1.97 -13.72 -36.42
CA LYS A 265 -2.80 -14.94 -36.57
C LYS A 265 -3.41 -15.39 -35.23
N ALA A 266 -4.53 -16.12 -35.26
CA ALA A 266 -5.06 -16.79 -34.07
C ALA A 266 -4.10 -17.90 -33.63
N LEU A 267 -3.97 -18.11 -32.33
CA LEU A 267 -3.07 -19.12 -31.76
C LEU A 267 -3.74 -19.80 -30.57
N ASN A 268 -3.75 -21.12 -30.58
CA ASN A 268 -4.03 -21.95 -29.41
C ASN A 268 -2.74 -22.64 -28.99
N ILE A 269 -2.42 -22.59 -27.71
CA ILE A 269 -1.25 -23.27 -27.15
C ILE A 269 -1.75 -24.45 -26.34
N SER A 270 -1.26 -25.64 -26.66
CA SER A 270 -1.56 -26.88 -25.92
C SER A 270 -0.28 -27.54 -25.44
N LEU A 271 -0.32 -28.17 -24.28
CA LEU A 271 0.75 -28.98 -23.75
C LEU A 271 0.29 -30.44 -23.77
N ASP A 272 0.92 -31.25 -24.60
CA ASP A 272 0.43 -32.57 -24.98
C ASP A 272 -1.06 -32.51 -25.41
N SER A 273 -1.97 -33.17 -24.69
CA SER A 273 -3.42 -33.16 -24.97
C SER A 273 -4.19 -32.02 -24.29
N GLU A 274 -3.54 -31.20 -23.46
CA GLU A 274 -4.19 -30.18 -22.64
C GLU A 274 -4.10 -28.80 -23.30
N GLU A 275 -5.23 -28.27 -23.75
CA GLU A 275 -5.28 -26.94 -24.34
C GLU A 275 -5.24 -25.87 -23.24
N LEU A 276 -4.17 -25.07 -23.24
CA LEU A 276 -3.87 -24.16 -22.15
C LEU A 276 -4.52 -22.79 -22.33
N ILE A 277 -4.36 -22.19 -23.51
CA ILE A 277 -4.71 -20.78 -23.75
C ILE A 277 -5.00 -20.52 -25.22
N ARG A 278 -5.87 -19.55 -25.50
CA ARG A 278 -6.28 -19.15 -26.85
C ARG A 278 -6.12 -17.65 -27.05
N TYR A 279 -5.65 -17.27 -28.24
CA TYR A 279 -5.50 -15.91 -28.72
C TYR A 279 -6.31 -15.70 -30.00
N ALA A 280 -7.20 -14.70 -29.98
CA ALA A 280 -7.99 -14.32 -31.15
C ALA A 280 -7.19 -13.46 -32.15
N THR A 281 -7.71 -13.34 -33.38
CA THR A 281 -7.18 -12.49 -34.47
C THR A 281 -7.56 -11.01 -34.36
N ASP A 282 -8.17 -10.56 -33.27
CA ASP A 282 -8.55 -9.15 -33.14
C ASP A 282 -7.32 -8.24 -32.91
N GLU A 283 -7.48 -6.93 -33.17
CA GLU A 283 -6.41 -5.92 -33.02
C GLU A 283 -5.79 -5.88 -31.60
N ARG A 284 -6.45 -6.50 -30.61
CA ARG A 284 -6.04 -6.55 -29.21
C ARG A 284 -5.43 -7.90 -28.81
N GLY A 285 -5.44 -8.90 -29.71
CA GLY A 285 -5.04 -10.27 -29.41
C GLY A 285 -5.77 -10.82 -28.19
N THR A 286 -7.11 -10.72 -28.14
CA THR A 286 -7.91 -11.11 -26.98
C THR A 286 -7.57 -12.53 -26.53
N THR A 287 -7.20 -12.64 -25.26
CA THR A 287 -6.80 -13.89 -24.62
C THR A 287 -7.95 -14.49 -23.84
N THR A 288 -8.17 -15.79 -24.01
CA THR A 288 -9.15 -16.60 -23.27
C THR A 288 -8.53 -17.90 -22.77
N LYS A 289 -9.08 -18.44 -21.69
CA LYS A 289 -8.68 -19.74 -21.14
C LYS A 289 -8.92 -20.87 -22.16
N GLY A 290 -7.97 -21.80 -22.27
CA GLY A 290 -8.14 -23.03 -23.04
C GLY A 290 -9.15 -24.00 -22.42
N SER A 291 -9.43 -25.12 -23.10
CA SER A 291 -10.41 -26.10 -22.61
C SER A 291 -9.92 -26.97 -21.44
N SER A 292 -8.62 -26.94 -21.09
CA SER A 292 -8.08 -27.71 -19.97
C SER A 292 -8.71 -27.31 -18.63
N ILE A 293 -9.15 -28.32 -17.87
CA ILE A 293 -9.68 -28.12 -16.51
C ILE A 293 -8.59 -27.74 -15.50
N TRP A 294 -7.33 -28.00 -15.84
CA TRP A 294 -6.18 -27.76 -14.97
C TRP A 294 -5.63 -26.34 -15.06
N VAL A 295 -6.09 -25.55 -16.03
CA VAL A 295 -5.63 -24.18 -16.24
C VAL A 295 -6.54 -23.19 -15.53
N GLU A 296 -5.95 -22.21 -14.85
CA GLU A 296 -6.68 -21.09 -14.25
C GLU A 296 -6.98 -19.97 -15.24
N GLU A 297 -7.80 -19.00 -14.83
CA GLU A 297 -8.11 -17.85 -15.68
C GLU A 297 -6.86 -17.00 -15.95
N PRO A 298 -6.53 -16.72 -17.23
CA PRO A 298 -5.33 -15.98 -17.59
C PRO A 298 -5.31 -14.57 -16.99
N GLN A 299 -4.25 -14.27 -16.25
CA GLN A 299 -3.99 -12.96 -15.65
C GLN A 299 -3.14 -12.10 -16.58
N ARG A 300 -3.71 -10.97 -17.04
CA ARG A 300 -3.00 -9.97 -17.84
C ARG A 300 -2.02 -9.20 -16.96
N GLN A 301 -0.83 -8.93 -17.47
CA GLN A 301 0.20 -8.14 -16.81
C GLN A 301 0.32 -6.76 -17.43
#